data_AF-A0A7S2QQK3-F1
#
_entry.id   AF-A0A7S2QQK3-F1
#
_cell.length_a   1.000
_cell.length_b   1.000
_cell.length_c   1.000
_cell.angle_alpha   90.00
_cell.angle_beta   90.00
_cell.angle_gamma   90.00
#
_symmetry.space_group_name_H-M   'P 1'
#
loop_
_entity.id
_entity.type
_entity.pdbx_description
1 polymer ?
#
loop_
_entity_poly.entity_id
_entity_poly.type
_entity_poly.pdbx_seq_one_letter_code
_entity_poly.pdbx_strand_id
1 'polypeptide(L)'
;MSGVTIDELKELAKIGGELIREKIGHHNKKVDFKQSGADLVTETDVAIENLLKETISKKHPTHVFLCEESSHSDQRLTDAPTWIIDPIDGTTNFVHSLPLVCGSIHRYTLFCDSA
;
A
#
# COMPACT_ATOMS: atom_id res chain seq x y z
N MET A 1 0.86 -9.90 23.18
CA MET A 1 1.24 -9.24 21.91
C MET A 1 -0.04 -8.82 21.21
N SER A 2 -0.26 -7.52 21.00
CA SER A 2 -1.42 -7.03 20.24
C SER A 2 -1.25 -7.44 18.78
N GLY A 3 -1.77 -8.61 18.42
CA GLY A 3 -1.76 -9.09 17.04
C GLY A 3 -2.67 -8.24 16.16
N VAL A 4 -2.30 -8.09 14.89
CA VAL A 4 -3.19 -7.55 13.86
C VAL A 4 -4.28 -8.57 13.59
N THR A 5 -5.53 -8.14 13.56
CA THR A 5 -6.68 -9.02 13.30
C THR A 5 -7.08 -9.00 11.82
N ILE A 6 -7.82 -10.01 11.38
CA ILE A 6 -8.40 -10.04 10.02
C ILE A 6 -9.37 -8.86 9.81
N ASP A 7 -10.12 -8.48 10.84
CA ASP A 7 -11.06 -7.36 10.74
C ASP A 7 -10.34 -6.02 10.59
N GLU A 8 -9.19 -5.86 11.23
CA GLU A 8 -8.32 -4.70 11.01
C GLU A 8 -7.80 -4.65 9.56
N LEU A 9 -7.37 -5.79 9.00
CA LEU A 9 -6.96 -5.87 7.59
C LEU A 9 -8.10 -5.50 6.63
N LYS A 10 -9.31 -6.01 6.88
CA LYS A 10 -10.50 -5.67 6.09
C LYS A 10 -10.81 -4.18 6.14
N GLU A 11 -10.67 -3.55 7.30
CA GLU A 11 -10.93 -2.13 7.45
C GLU A 11 -9.91 -1.28 6.68
N LEU A 12 -8.63 -1.63 6.78
CA LEU A 12 -7.57 -0.96 6.01
C LEU A 12 -7.80 -1.12 4.49
N ALA A 13 -8.18 -2.31 4.04
CA ALA A 13 -8.50 -2.56 2.64
C ALA A 13 -9.72 -1.74 2.15
N LYS A 14 -10.74 -1.55 3.01
CA LYS A 14 -11.88 -0.68 2.69
C LYS A 14 -11.46 0.77 2.55
N ILE A 15 -10.65 1.28 3.48
CA ILE A 15 -10.16 2.67 3.47
C ILE A 15 -9.44 2.96 2.14
N GLY A 16 -8.49 2.12 1.74
CA GLY A 16 -7.80 2.27 0.45
C GLY A 16 -8.77 2.16 -0.74
N GLY A 17 -9.64 1.15 -0.72
CA GLY A 17 -10.61 0.92 -1.79
C GLY A 17 -11.66 2.03 -1.96
N GLU A 18 -12.03 2.76 -0.89
CA GLU A 18 -12.91 3.93 -0.98
C GLU A 18 -12.24 5.06 -1.76
N LEU A 19 -10.97 5.34 -1.49
CA LEU A 19 -10.23 6.37 -2.21
C LEU A 19 -10.00 6.00 -3.68
N ILE A 20 -9.73 4.72 -3.99
CA ILE A 20 -9.68 4.23 -5.39
C ILE A 20 -11.02 4.47 -6.07
N ARG A 21 -12.14 4.08 -5.44
CA ARG A 21 -13.50 4.27 -6.01
C ARG A 21 -13.84 5.73 -6.25
N GLU A 22 -13.45 6.61 -5.34
CA GLU A 22 -13.66 8.05 -5.49
C GLU A 22 -12.88 8.59 -6.70
N LYS A 23 -11.60 8.20 -6.82
CA LYS A 23 -10.69 8.82 -7.79
C LYS A 23 -10.70 8.16 -9.17
N ILE A 24 -11.16 6.92 -9.33
CA ILE A 24 -11.07 6.19 -10.61
C ILE A 24 -11.81 6.91 -11.76
N GLY A 25 -12.91 7.62 -11.48
CA GLY A 25 -13.67 8.37 -12.48
C GLY A 25 -13.09 9.74 -12.85
N HIS A 26 -12.08 10.24 -12.13
CA HIS A 26 -11.56 11.60 -12.35
C HIS A 26 -10.74 11.69 -13.64
N HIS A 27 -11.02 12.68 -14.48
CA HIS A 27 -10.33 12.83 -15.77
C HIS A 27 -8.94 13.50 -15.67
N ASN A 28 -8.67 14.25 -14.60
CA ASN A 28 -7.42 14.99 -14.41
C ASN A 28 -6.56 14.34 -13.32
N LYS A 29 -6.16 13.08 -13.52
CA LYS A 29 -5.20 12.42 -12.62
C LYS A 29 -3.80 12.91 -12.93
N LYS A 30 -3.01 13.20 -11.90
CA LYS A 30 -1.59 13.53 -12.05
C LYS A 30 -0.78 12.24 -12.14
N VAL A 31 -0.27 11.96 -13.33
CA VAL A 31 0.52 10.76 -13.61
C VAL A 31 1.99 11.12 -13.67
N ASP A 32 2.82 10.35 -12.98
CA ASP A 32 4.28 10.37 -13.04
C ASP A 32 4.79 8.96 -13.43
N PHE A 33 6.08 8.83 -13.71
CA PHE A 33 6.73 7.57 -14.03
C PHE A 33 7.55 7.07 -12.84
N LYS A 34 7.53 5.76 -12.59
CA LYS A 34 8.46 5.11 -11.64
C LYS A 34 9.89 5.16 -12.19
N GLN A 35 10.87 4.89 -11.34
CA GLN A 35 12.30 4.93 -11.72
C GLN A 35 12.66 4.00 -12.90
N SER A 36 11.91 2.92 -13.11
CA SER A 36 12.05 2.00 -14.24
C SER A 36 11.64 2.61 -15.59
N GLY A 37 10.92 3.73 -15.59
CA GLY A 37 10.46 4.47 -16.78
C GLY A 37 9.29 3.83 -17.54
N ALA A 38 8.95 2.57 -17.25
CA ALA A 38 7.83 1.86 -17.88
C ALA A 38 6.55 1.90 -17.05
N ASP A 39 6.69 1.94 -15.72
CA ASP A 39 5.55 1.86 -14.80
C ASP A 39 5.03 3.25 -14.43
N LEU A 40 3.71 3.37 -14.34
CA LEU A 40 3.04 4.61 -13.96
C LEU A 40 2.81 4.65 -12.45
N VAL A 41 2.81 5.85 -11.90
CA VAL A 41 2.38 6.15 -10.54
C VAL A 41 1.48 7.38 -10.58
N THR A 42 0.45 7.43 -9.72
CA THR A 42 -0.41 8.61 -9.60
C THR A 42 -0.30 9.25 -8.22
N GLU A 43 -0.81 10.47 -8.11
CA GLU A 43 -1.01 11.11 -6.80
C GLU A 43 -1.94 10.29 -5.88
N THR A 44 -2.80 9.44 -6.46
CA THR A 44 -3.71 8.58 -5.70
C THR A 44 -2.96 7.43 -5.03
N ASP A 45 -1.98 6.83 -5.70
CA ASP A 45 -1.12 5.77 -5.13
C ASP A 45 -0.42 6.30 -3.86
N VAL A 46 0.23 7.47 -3.99
CA VAL A 46 0.93 8.13 -2.89
C VAL A 46 -0.02 8.52 -1.76
N ALA A 47 -1.23 8.99 -2.08
CA ALA A 47 -2.23 9.36 -1.09
C ALA A 47 -2.73 8.16 -0.28
N ILE A 48 -3.03 7.04 -0.94
CA ILE A 48 -3.46 5.79 -0.30
C ILE A 48 -2.34 5.26 0.60
N GLU A 49 -1.09 5.24 0.11
CA GLU A 49 0.04 4.75 0.89
C GLU A 49 0.22 5.54 2.20
N ASN A 50 0.21 6.87 2.11
CA ASN A 50 0.36 7.74 3.27
C ASN A 50 -0.80 7.59 4.26
N LEU A 51 -2.03 7.49 3.76
CA LEU A 51 -3.22 7.27 4.59
C LEU A 51 -3.13 5.96 5.38
N LEU A 52 -2.71 4.88 4.71
CA LEU A 52 -2.55 3.57 5.35
C LEU A 52 -1.42 3.59 6.38
N LYS A 53 -0.26 4.17 6.04
CA LYS A 53 0.88 4.32 6.96
C LYS A 53 0.50 5.10 8.21
N GLU A 54 -0.20 6.23 8.06
CA GLU A 54 -0.66 7.04 9.19
C GLU A 54 -1.66 6.24 10.06
N THR A 55 -2.63 5.59 9.44
CA THR A 55 -3.67 4.81 10.13
C THR A 55 -3.08 3.65 10.93
N ILE A 56 -2.16 2.91 10.30
CA ILE A 56 -1.46 1.78 10.92
C ILE A 56 -0.56 2.27 12.06
N SER A 57 0.21 3.34 11.85
CA SER A 57 1.17 3.86 12.83
C SER A 57 0.49 4.32 14.13
N LYS A 58 -0.77 4.77 14.06
CA LYS A 58 -1.57 5.11 15.25
C LYS A 58 -1.81 3.91 16.18
N LYS A 59 -1.95 2.71 15.61
CA LYS A 59 -2.22 1.46 16.37
C LYS A 59 -0.96 0.64 16.61
N HIS A 60 -0.02 0.68 15.67
CA HIS A 60 1.19 -0.15 15.62
C HIS A 60 2.44 0.73 15.40
N PRO A 61 2.79 1.60 16.35
CA PRO A 61 3.83 2.62 16.17
C PRO A 61 5.25 2.04 16.01
N THR A 62 5.46 0.77 16.36
CA THR A 62 6.75 0.07 16.23
C THR A 62 6.85 -0.79 14.97
N HIS A 63 5.77 -0.90 14.17
CA HIS A 63 5.81 -1.66 12.93
C HIS A 63 6.52 -0.85 11.84
N VAL A 64 7.15 -1.56 10.91
CA VAL A 64 7.85 -0.97 9.78
C VAL A 64 7.05 -1.16 8.49
N PHE A 65 7.42 -0.42 7.44
CA PHE A 65 6.68 -0.38 6.18
C PHE A 65 7.61 -0.66 5.01
N LEU A 66 7.15 -1.49 4.09
CA LEU A 66 7.74 -1.73 2.78
C LEU A 66 6.63 -1.50 1.74
N CYS A 67 6.57 -0.30 1.19
CA CYS A 67 5.49 0.08 0.29
C CYS A 67 6.01 0.27 -1.14
N GLU A 68 5.19 -0.05 -2.13
CA GLU A 68 5.59 0.01 -3.53
C GLU A 68 6.15 1.39 -3.93
N GLU A 69 5.52 2.48 -3.48
CA GLU A 69 5.87 3.84 -3.95
C GLU A 69 6.98 4.51 -3.13
N SER A 70 7.19 4.10 -1.88
CA SER A 70 8.24 4.68 -1.01
C SER A 70 9.40 3.74 -0.67
N SER A 71 9.38 2.49 -1.14
CA SER A 71 10.46 1.55 -0.90
C SER A 71 11.73 1.91 -1.65
N HIS A 72 12.87 1.55 -1.07
CA HIS A 72 14.20 1.76 -1.64
C HIS A 72 14.85 0.40 -1.93
N SER A 73 15.73 0.35 -2.93
CA SER A 73 16.33 -0.91 -3.40
C SER A 73 17.21 -1.63 -2.37
N ASP A 74 17.63 -0.93 -1.31
CA ASP A 74 18.43 -1.45 -0.20
C ASP A 74 17.60 -1.88 1.01
N GLN A 75 16.28 -1.65 1.03
CA GLN A 75 15.42 -2.13 2.10
C GLN A 75 15.31 -3.66 2.10
N ARG A 76 15.48 -4.25 3.29
CA ARG A 76 15.35 -5.69 3.52
C ARG A 76 14.32 -5.96 4.60
N LEU A 77 13.57 -7.05 4.43
CA LEU A 77 12.71 -7.57 5.48
C LEU A 77 13.57 -8.02 6.67
N THR A 78 13.10 -7.71 7.87
CA THR A 78 13.73 -8.10 9.14
C THR A 78 12.69 -8.81 10.01
N ASP A 79 13.07 -9.23 11.21
CA ASP A 79 12.14 -9.84 12.17
C ASP A 79 11.11 -8.85 12.73
N ALA A 80 11.27 -7.55 12.47
CA ALA A 80 10.28 -6.54 12.83
C ALA A 80 8.96 -6.79 12.07
N PRO A 81 7.79 -6.70 12.73
CA PRO A 81 6.51 -6.74 12.04
C PRO A 81 6.46 -5.67 10.95
N THR A 82 6.30 -6.11 9.71
CA THR A 82 6.40 -5.28 8.52
C THR A 82 5.07 -5.28 7.77
N TRP A 83 4.60 -4.11 7.37
CA TRP A 83 3.47 -3.96 6.46
C TRP A 83 3.97 -3.82 5.04
N ILE A 84 3.44 -4.66 4.15
CA ILE A 84 3.73 -4.61 2.72
C ILE A 84 2.47 -4.07 2.03
N ILE A 85 2.61 -2.94 1.35
CA ILE A 85 1.47 -2.19 0.80
C ILE A 85 1.74 -1.90 -0.68
N ASP A 86 0.79 -2.33 -1.52
CA ASP A 86 0.64 -1.91 -2.90
C ASP A 86 -0.66 -1.08 -2.95
N PRO A 87 -0.56 0.25 -3.09
CA PRO A 87 -1.72 1.13 -3.04
C PRO A 87 -2.74 0.88 -4.15
N ILE A 88 -2.27 0.63 -5.38
CA ILE A 88 -3.10 0.35 -6.56
C ILE A 88 -2.33 -0.60 -7.50
N ASP A 89 -2.62 -1.89 -7.39
CA ASP A 89 -2.25 -2.88 -8.40
C ASP A 89 -3.10 -2.63 -9.66
N GLY A 90 -2.41 -2.41 -10.77
CA GLY A 90 -3.00 -1.98 -12.04
C GLY A 90 -3.09 -0.46 -12.20
N THR A 91 -2.10 0.32 -11.74
CA THR A 91 -2.05 1.79 -11.92
C THR A 91 -2.29 2.23 -13.37
N THR A 92 -1.84 1.46 -14.37
CA THR A 92 -2.16 1.73 -15.78
C THR A 92 -3.66 1.69 -16.07
N ASN A 93 -4.37 0.68 -15.56
CA ASN A 93 -5.82 0.60 -15.69
C ASN A 93 -6.51 1.76 -14.95
N PHE A 94 -5.99 2.12 -13.77
CA PHE A 94 -6.48 3.25 -12.99
C PHE A 94 -6.37 4.57 -13.77
N VAL A 95 -5.22 4.85 -14.38
CA VAL A 95 -5.00 6.04 -15.23
C VAL A 95 -6.01 6.11 -16.37
N HIS A 96 -6.34 4.97 -16.97
CA HIS A 96 -7.32 4.87 -18.06
C HIS A 96 -8.78 4.72 -17.60
N SER A 97 -9.07 4.86 -16.30
CA SER A 97 -10.41 4.71 -15.72
C SER A 97 -11.05 3.33 -15.99
N LEU A 98 -10.24 2.30 -16.20
CA LEU A 98 -10.71 0.92 -16.36
C LEU A 98 -10.89 0.29 -14.97
N PRO A 99 -12.05 -0.30 -14.64
CA PRO A 99 -12.36 -0.81 -13.30
C PRO A 99 -11.72 -2.18 -13.01
N LEU A 100 -10.51 -2.41 -13.51
CA LEU A 100 -9.68 -3.60 -13.30
C LEU A 100 -8.47 -3.23 -12.46
N VAL A 101 -8.74 -2.79 -11.23
CA VAL A 101 -7.75 -2.27 -10.26
C VAL A 101 -8.00 -2.89 -8.89
N CYS A 102 -6.96 -3.10 -8.10
CA CYS A 102 -7.10 -3.56 -6.71
C CYS A 102 -6.11 -2.83 -5.80
N GLY A 103 -6.46 -2.66 -4.52
CA GLY A 103 -5.50 -2.23 -3.50
C GLY A 103 -5.13 -3.44 -2.64
N SER A 104 -3.86 -3.62 -2.31
CA SER A 104 -3.37 -4.81 -1.64
C SER A 104 -2.58 -4.47 -0.37
N ILE A 105 -2.91 -5.15 0.72
CA ILE A 105 -2.31 -4.92 2.05
C ILE A 105 -1.96 -6.26 2.67
N HIS A 106 -0.71 -6.41 3.07
CA HIS A 106 -0.19 -7.60 3.73
C HIS A 106 0.55 -7.24 5.01
N ARG A 107 0.50 -8.13 5.99
CA ARG A 107 1.38 -8.09 7.17
C ARG A 107 2.33 -9.27 7.13
N TYR A 108 3.61 -8.98 7.20
CA TYR A 108 4.69 -9.95 7.26
C TYR A 108 5.39 -9.92 8.62
N THR A 109 5.73 -11.09 9.15
CA THR A 109 6.55 -11.24 10.34
C THR A 109 7.35 -12.53 10.18
N LEU A 110 8.68 -12.42 10.22
CA LEU A 110 9.54 -13.59 10.24
C LEU A 110 9.44 -14.24 11.62
N PHE A 111 8.99 -15.49 11.65
CA PHE A 111 9.18 -16.35 12.80
C PHE A 111 10.45 -17.13 12.54
N CYS A 112 11.58 -16.59 13.00
CA CYS A 112 12.78 -17.40 13.13
C CYS A 112 12.60 -18.21 14.42
N ASP A 113 12.05 -19.41 14.32
CA ASP A 113 12.19 -20.38 15.40
C ASP A 113 13.68 -20.66 15.54
N SER A 114 14.29 -20.15 16.62
CA SER A 114 15.63 -20.54 17.03
C SER A 114 15.61 -22.04 17.33
N ALA A 115 15.96 -22.86 16.35
CA ALA A 115 16.34 -24.25 16.54
C ALA A 115 17.72 -24.35 17.20
#